data_AF-A0A511T4D2-F1
#
_entry.id   AF-A0A511T4D2-F1
#
_cell.length_a   1.000
_cell.length_b   1.000
_cell.length_c   1.000
_cell.angle_alpha   90.00
_cell.angle_beta   90.00
_cell.angle_gamma   90.00
#
_symmetry.space_group_name_H-M   'P 1'
#
loop_
_entity.id
_entity.type
_entity.pdbx_description
1 polymer ?
#
loop_
_entity_poly.entity_id
_entity_poly.type
_entity_poly.pdbx_seq_one_letter_code
_entity_poly.pdbx_strand_id
1 'polypeptide(L)'
;MNEHLRRIQAVTRYYEWVQGLRFLPLGVVMLGFAAWMATLPSQAGLPHAVALGVLGLGLVGALVLYPVTGSYYRRRFGDVKPSQQMRQTRLRLVVLFGLGGLLVGLGLAMLARGEPLDGMAVTALLALGGVTLLAYWAVTGRFAPHYPPVAVGMGMLALAHHLGLNPLCGLLHTQAPSSVMKCGFITVQAAWGLMLVVLSLLDHRLLVRTLRPAPVDETPARPEVAA
;
A
#
# COMPACT_ATOMS: atom_id res chain seq x y z
N MET A 1 14.58 -0.44 30.91
CA MET A 1 14.67 0.27 29.61
C MET A 1 13.28 0.78 29.26
N ASN A 2 13.11 2.10 29.21
CA ASN A 2 11.80 2.74 29.02
C ASN A 2 11.14 2.27 27.71
N GLU A 3 9.84 2.00 27.74
CA GLU A 3 9.07 1.55 26.57
C GLU A 3 9.19 2.52 25.38
N HIS A 4 9.35 3.81 25.67
CA HIS A 4 9.59 4.86 24.68
C HIS A 4 10.89 4.64 23.88
N LEU A 5 12.00 4.30 24.55
CA LEU A 5 13.28 4.01 23.89
C LEU A 5 13.18 2.75 23.03
N ARG A 6 12.49 1.71 23.50
CA ARG A 6 12.22 0.51 22.71
C ARG A 6 11.44 0.83 21.43
N ARG A 7 10.44 1.72 21.53
CA ARG A 7 9.63 2.16 20.38
C ARG A 7 10.46 2.97 19.38
N ILE A 8 11.28 3.91 19.84
CA ILE A 8 12.19 4.68 18.97
C ILE A 8 13.15 3.73 18.25
N GLN A 9 13.81 2.82 18.98
CA GLN A 9 14.73 1.83 18.39
C GLN A 9 14.04 0.92 17.37
N ALA A 10 12.79 0.50 17.61
CA ALA A 10 12.03 -0.28 16.65
C ALA A 10 11.71 0.52 15.39
N VAL A 11 11.24 1.76 15.52
CA VAL A 11 10.90 2.62 14.38
C VAL A 11 12.12 3.01 13.56
N THR A 12 13.26 3.32 14.21
CA THR A 12 14.51 3.62 13.49
C THR A 12 15.07 2.39 12.81
N ARG A 13 15.02 1.21 13.46
CA ARG A 13 15.39 -0.07 12.85
C ARG A 13 14.54 -0.28 11.59
N TYR A 14 13.22 -0.26 11.71
CA TYR A 14 12.29 -0.54 10.61
C TYR A 14 11.93 0.69 9.75
N TYR A 15 12.74 1.75 9.76
CA TYR A 15 12.40 3.02 9.12
C TYR A 15 12.13 2.88 7.63
N GLU A 16 12.94 2.11 6.89
CA GLU A 16 12.72 1.88 5.45
C GLU A 16 11.46 1.07 5.13
N TRP A 17 10.96 0.33 6.12
CA TRP A 17 9.77 -0.49 6.01
C TRP A 17 8.51 0.34 6.32
N VAL A 18 8.64 1.41 7.10
CA VAL A 18 7.56 2.39 7.27
C VAL A 18 7.58 3.33 6.07
N GLN A 19 6.86 2.96 5.01
CA GLN A 19 6.92 3.67 3.73
C GLN A 19 6.35 5.09 3.83
N GLY A 20 5.48 5.34 4.83
CA GLY A 20 4.92 6.66 5.11
C GLY A 20 4.25 7.25 3.86
N LEU A 21 4.40 8.56 3.64
CA LEU A 21 3.81 9.23 2.47
C LEU A 21 4.42 8.80 1.12
N ARG A 22 5.43 7.94 1.07
CA ARG A 22 6.09 7.58 -0.20
C ARG A 22 5.21 6.79 -1.14
N PHE A 23 4.28 5.99 -0.60
CA PHE A 23 3.31 5.24 -1.40
C PHE A 23 1.95 5.94 -1.53
N LEU A 24 1.77 7.09 -0.88
CA LEU A 24 0.52 7.84 -0.98
C LEU A 24 0.18 8.21 -2.43
N PRO A 25 1.11 8.73 -3.27
CA PRO A 25 0.80 9.05 -4.65
C PRO A 25 0.32 7.84 -5.46
N LEU A 26 0.95 6.68 -5.24
CA LEU A 26 0.55 5.44 -5.90
C LEU A 26 -0.88 5.04 -5.53
N GLY A 27 -1.20 5.06 -4.23
CA GLY A 27 -2.55 4.77 -3.75
C GLY A 27 -3.61 5.73 -4.31
N VAL A 28 -3.30 7.03 -4.37
CA VAL A 28 -4.18 8.05 -4.94
C VAL A 28 -4.41 7.83 -6.43
N VAL A 29 -3.37 7.51 -7.20
CA VAL A 29 -3.51 7.21 -8.64
C VAL A 29 -4.39 5.99 -8.85
N MET A 30 -4.17 4.90 -8.13
CA MET A 30 -4.97 3.67 -8.27
C MET A 30 -6.44 3.91 -7.88
N LEU A 31 -6.69 4.63 -6.78
CA LEU A 31 -8.03 4.94 -6.32
C LEU A 31 -8.75 5.91 -7.27
N GLY A 32 -8.06 6.96 -7.73
CA GLY A 32 -8.60 7.93 -8.69
C GLY A 32 -8.90 7.28 -10.03
N PHE A 33 -8.04 6.38 -10.50
CA PHE A 33 -8.26 5.60 -11.71
C PHE A 33 -9.44 4.63 -11.57
N ALA A 34 -9.58 3.96 -10.43
CA ALA A 34 -10.75 3.13 -10.14
C ALA A 34 -12.05 3.96 -10.15
N ALA A 35 -12.04 5.15 -9.54
CA ALA A 35 -13.18 6.05 -9.52
C ALA A 35 -13.54 6.55 -10.93
N TRP A 36 -12.54 6.93 -11.73
CA TRP A 36 -12.74 7.34 -13.12
C TRP A 36 -13.32 6.20 -13.96
N MET A 37 -12.79 4.98 -13.84
CA MET A 37 -13.34 3.81 -14.53
C MET A 37 -14.78 3.51 -14.12
N ALA A 38 -15.13 3.75 -12.85
CA ALA A 38 -16.48 3.56 -12.34
C ALA A 38 -17.50 4.56 -12.91
N THR A 39 -17.07 5.78 -13.26
CA THR A 39 -17.97 6.81 -13.84
C THR A 39 -18.11 6.73 -15.36
N LEU A 40 -17.21 6.03 -16.05
CA LEU A 40 -17.33 5.84 -17.50
C LEU A 40 -18.56 4.98 -17.83
N PRO A 41 -19.45 5.43 -18.75
CA PRO A 41 -20.58 4.64 -19.22
C PRO A 41 -20.11 3.29 -19.75
N SER A 42 -20.86 2.21 -19.48
CA SER A 42 -20.56 0.86 -19.98
C SER A 42 -20.48 0.79 -21.52
N GLN A 43 -21.17 1.72 -22.20
CA GLN A 43 -21.23 1.82 -23.66
C GLN A 43 -20.23 2.82 -24.25
N ALA A 44 -19.59 3.65 -23.42
CA ALA A 44 -18.52 4.54 -23.86
C ALA A 44 -17.29 3.66 -24.11
N GLY A 45 -17.14 3.17 -25.34
CA GLY A 45 -16.08 2.26 -25.79
C GLY A 45 -14.69 2.90 -25.75
N LEU A 46 -14.24 3.31 -24.56
CA LEU A 46 -12.92 3.86 -24.35
C LEU A 46 -11.90 2.74 -24.66
N PRO A 47 -10.99 2.93 -25.62
CA PRO A 47 -10.08 1.88 -26.00
C PRO A 47 -9.26 1.42 -24.79
N HIS A 48 -9.16 0.11 -24.57
CA HIS A 48 -8.39 -0.47 -23.46
C HIS A 48 -6.97 0.11 -23.38
N ALA A 49 -6.35 0.39 -24.54
CA ALA A 49 -5.04 1.03 -24.63
C ALA A 49 -4.99 2.43 -24.00
N VAL A 50 -6.06 3.23 -24.13
CA VAL A 50 -6.14 4.57 -23.52
C VAL A 50 -6.25 4.47 -22.00
N ALA A 51 -7.10 3.58 -21.49
CA ALA A 51 -7.23 3.35 -20.05
C ALA A 51 -5.89 2.89 -19.44
N LEU A 52 -5.21 1.93 -20.10
CA LEU A 52 -3.88 1.48 -19.69
C LEU A 52 -2.82 2.59 -19.80
N GLY A 53 -2.90 3.44 -20.83
CA GLY A 53 -2.01 4.59 -21.00
C GLY A 53 -2.17 5.63 -19.88
N VAL A 54 -3.41 5.96 -19.51
CA VAL A 54 -3.70 6.87 -18.39
C VAL A 54 -3.20 6.30 -17.07
N LEU A 55 -3.48 5.01 -16.79
CA LEU A 55 -2.97 4.34 -15.60
C LEU A 55 -1.43 4.35 -15.60
N GLY A 56 -0.80 3.95 -16.71
CA GLY A 56 0.65 3.91 -16.86
C GLY A 56 1.30 5.27 -16.61
N LEU A 57 0.74 6.34 -17.20
CA LEU A 57 1.21 7.71 -16.98
C LEU A 57 1.08 8.12 -15.50
N GLY A 58 -0.04 7.80 -14.86
CA GLY A 58 -0.25 8.03 -13.43
C GLY A 58 0.77 7.29 -12.56
N LEU A 59 1.05 6.02 -12.88
CA LEU A 59 2.05 5.21 -12.18
C LEU A 59 3.46 5.80 -12.33
N VAL A 60 3.84 6.24 -13.53
CA VAL A 60 5.11 6.93 -13.76
C VAL A 60 5.18 8.22 -12.94
N GLY A 61 4.12 9.01 -12.92
CA GLY A 61 4.03 10.21 -12.08
C GLY A 61 4.20 9.91 -10.58
N ALA A 62 3.57 8.84 -10.09
CA ALA A 62 3.73 8.40 -8.71
C ALA A 62 5.18 7.97 -8.39
N LEU A 63 5.85 7.29 -9.31
CA LEU A 63 7.27 6.91 -9.18
C LEU A 63 8.19 8.14 -9.14
N VAL A 64 7.91 9.19 -9.92
CA VAL A 64 8.65 10.46 -9.90
C VAL A 64 8.45 11.20 -8.57
N LEU A 65 7.30 11.07 -7.92
CA LEU A 65 7.02 11.66 -6.60
C LEU A 65 7.66 10.89 -5.43
N TYR A 66 8.06 9.63 -5.64
CA TYR A 66 8.73 8.81 -4.64
C TYR A 66 10.02 9.45 -4.06
N PRO A 67 10.99 9.94 -4.88
CA PRO A 67 12.17 10.63 -4.35
C PRO A 67 11.85 11.95 -3.64
N VAL A 68 10.80 12.68 -4.07
CA VAL A 68 10.39 13.95 -3.46
C VAL A 68 9.95 13.74 -2.00
N THR A 69 9.08 12.75 -1.79
CA THR A 69 8.64 12.35 -0.44
C THR A 69 9.83 11.79 0.37
N GLY A 70 10.73 11.03 -0.25
CA GLY A 70 11.99 10.63 0.38
C GLY A 70 12.81 11.82 0.90
N SER A 71 12.94 12.87 0.11
CA SER A 71 13.65 14.10 0.51
C SER A 71 12.97 14.86 1.63
N TYR A 72 11.63 14.87 1.69
CA TYR A 72 10.89 15.39 2.84
C TYR A 72 11.27 14.64 4.14
N TYR A 73 11.27 13.31 4.09
CA TYR A 73 11.59 12.46 5.23
C TYR A 73 13.05 12.64 5.72
N ARG A 74 14.01 12.72 4.79
CA ARG A 74 15.42 13.00 5.13
C ARG A 74 15.59 14.36 5.81
N ARG A 75 14.94 15.41 5.30
CA ARG A 75 14.98 16.74 5.92
C ARG A 75 14.37 16.76 7.32
N ARG A 76 13.29 16.00 7.53
CA ARG A 76 12.54 16.02 8.81
C ARG A 76 13.15 15.14 9.90
N PHE A 77 13.70 13.98 9.54
CA PHE A 77 14.14 12.95 10.50
C PHE A 77 15.63 12.58 10.37
N GLY A 78 16.35 13.15 9.40
CA GLY A 78 17.73 12.78 9.09
C GLY A 78 17.83 11.53 8.22
N ASP A 79 19.08 11.13 7.93
CA ASP A 79 19.39 9.92 7.17
C ASP A 79 19.47 8.69 8.08
N VAL A 80 18.49 7.80 7.97
CA VAL A 80 18.48 6.52 8.67
C VAL A 80 19.02 5.44 7.74
N LYS A 81 20.19 4.87 8.07
CA LYS A 81 20.77 3.77 7.30
C LYS A 81 20.17 2.44 7.75
N PRO A 82 19.61 1.61 6.83
CA PRO A 82 19.14 0.29 7.18
C PRO A 82 20.32 -0.61 7.59
N SER A 83 20.06 -1.57 8.48
CA SER A 83 21.03 -2.62 8.74
C SER A 83 21.17 -3.55 7.52
N GLN A 84 22.36 -4.13 7.32
CA GLN A 84 22.61 -5.07 6.22
C GLN A 84 21.66 -6.28 6.26
N GLN A 85 21.39 -6.79 7.47
CA GLN A 85 20.44 -7.89 7.70
C GLN A 85 19.04 -7.52 7.19
N MET A 86 18.57 -6.31 7.49
CA MET A 86 17.26 -5.87 7.01
C MET A 86 17.20 -5.69 5.50
N ARG A 87 18.27 -5.20 4.88
CA ARG A 87 18.35 -5.08 3.42
C ARG A 87 18.22 -6.46 2.76
N GLN A 88 18.85 -7.48 3.33
CA GLN A 88 18.72 -8.87 2.86
C GLN A 88 17.31 -9.42 3.07
N THR A 89 16.71 -9.22 4.25
CA THR A 89 15.34 -9.64 4.53
C THR A 89 14.34 -8.99 3.57
N ARG A 90 14.52 -7.69 3.30
CA ARG A 90 13.68 -6.93 2.36
C ARG A 90 13.79 -7.52 0.96
N LEU A 91 15.01 -7.74 0.48
CA LEU A 91 15.24 -8.34 -0.84
C LEU A 91 14.59 -9.72 -0.93
N ARG A 92 14.75 -10.57 0.09
CA ARG A 92 14.12 -11.91 0.14
C ARG A 92 12.61 -11.82 0.05
N LEU A 93 11.96 -10.94 0.82
CA LEU A 93 10.51 -10.78 0.75
C LEU A 93 10.07 -10.24 -0.60
N VAL A 94 10.75 -9.24 -1.15
CA VAL A 94 10.44 -8.70 -2.48
C VAL A 94 10.53 -9.79 -3.55
N VAL A 95 11.59 -10.61 -3.52
CA VAL A 95 11.75 -11.74 -4.44
C VAL A 95 10.67 -12.79 -4.20
N LEU A 96 10.40 -13.18 -2.96
CA LEU A 96 9.40 -14.19 -2.62
C LEU A 96 7.99 -13.79 -3.07
N PHE A 97 7.55 -12.57 -2.73
CA PHE A 97 6.24 -12.07 -3.14
C PHE A 97 6.18 -11.72 -4.62
N GLY A 98 7.29 -11.26 -5.22
CA GLY A 98 7.38 -11.04 -6.65
C GLY A 98 7.22 -12.34 -7.44
N LEU A 99 7.96 -13.40 -7.07
CA LEU A 99 7.82 -14.72 -7.66
C LEU A 99 6.45 -15.34 -7.38
N GLY A 100 5.94 -15.22 -6.15
CA GLY A 100 4.61 -15.70 -5.79
C GLY A 100 3.51 -15.03 -6.62
N GLY A 101 3.55 -13.69 -6.74
CA GLY A 101 2.63 -12.94 -7.59
C GLY A 101 2.75 -13.30 -9.06
N LEU A 102 3.98 -13.52 -9.56
CA LEU A 102 4.21 -13.99 -10.92
C LEU A 102 3.60 -15.38 -11.16
N LEU A 103 3.81 -16.33 -10.24
CA LEU A 103 3.25 -17.68 -10.34
C LEU A 103 1.71 -17.65 -10.29
N VAL A 104 1.12 -16.83 -9.42
CA VAL A 104 -0.34 -16.63 -9.41
C VAL A 104 -0.81 -16.05 -10.73
N GLY A 105 -0.13 -15.03 -11.26
CA GLY A 105 -0.47 -14.42 -12.56
C GLY A 105 -0.37 -15.41 -13.72
N LEU A 106 0.68 -16.22 -13.78
CA LEU A 106 0.86 -17.26 -14.79
C LEU A 106 -0.17 -18.37 -14.66
N GLY A 107 -0.44 -18.86 -13.45
CA GLY A 107 -1.46 -19.87 -13.19
C GLY A 107 -2.85 -19.39 -13.62
N LEU A 108 -3.20 -18.16 -13.30
CA LEU A 108 -4.43 -17.52 -13.78
C LEU A 108 -4.42 -17.44 -15.32
N ALA A 109 -3.36 -16.94 -15.94
CA ALA A 109 -3.27 -16.84 -17.40
C ALA A 109 -3.40 -18.20 -18.12
N MET A 110 -2.90 -19.29 -17.52
CA MET A 110 -3.06 -20.64 -18.06
C MET A 110 -4.51 -21.14 -17.91
N LEU A 111 -5.16 -20.87 -16.77
CA LEU A 111 -6.57 -21.20 -16.53
C LEU A 111 -7.52 -20.37 -17.42
N ALA A 112 -7.10 -19.16 -17.82
CA ALA A 112 -7.88 -18.26 -18.68
C ALA A 112 -8.03 -18.72 -20.13
N ARG A 113 -7.34 -19.78 -20.56
CA ARG A 113 -7.31 -20.25 -21.96
C ARG A 113 -8.61 -20.93 -22.39
N GLY A 114 -9.76 -20.32 -22.12
CA GLY A 114 -11.07 -20.79 -22.55
C GLY A 114 -12.27 -20.21 -21.81
N GLU A 115 -12.07 -19.63 -20.61
CA GLU A 115 -13.16 -19.16 -19.74
C GLU A 115 -12.79 -17.80 -19.11
N PRO A 116 -13.77 -16.91 -18.86
CA PRO A 116 -13.55 -15.66 -18.15
C PRO A 116 -13.10 -15.91 -16.70
N LEU A 117 -11.93 -15.39 -16.32
CA LEU A 117 -11.29 -15.56 -15.01
C LEU A 117 -11.97 -14.80 -13.85
N ASP A 118 -13.21 -14.36 -14.04
CA ASP A 118 -13.59 -13.00 -13.63
C ASP A 118 -13.71 -12.79 -12.12
N GLY A 119 -13.81 -13.85 -11.31
CA GLY A 119 -13.83 -13.76 -9.85
C GLY A 119 -12.54 -14.27 -9.16
N MET A 120 -11.99 -15.40 -9.62
CA MET A 120 -10.88 -16.06 -8.92
C MET A 120 -9.61 -15.22 -8.92
N ALA A 121 -9.33 -14.53 -10.03
CA ALA A 121 -8.14 -13.69 -10.16
C ALA A 121 -8.15 -12.54 -9.13
N VAL A 122 -9.29 -11.87 -9.00
CA VAL A 122 -9.49 -10.76 -8.06
C VAL A 122 -9.36 -11.25 -6.63
N THR A 123 -10.05 -12.34 -6.27
CA THR A 123 -9.96 -12.94 -4.93
C THR A 123 -8.53 -13.36 -4.61
N ALA A 124 -7.81 -14.00 -5.54
CA ALA A 124 -6.42 -14.41 -5.34
C ALA A 124 -5.49 -13.22 -5.12
N LEU A 125 -5.62 -12.15 -5.92
CA LEU A 125 -4.81 -10.94 -5.78
C LEU A 125 -5.06 -10.21 -4.45
N LEU A 126 -6.31 -10.12 -4.01
CA LEU A 126 -6.67 -9.50 -2.73
C LEU A 126 -6.19 -10.34 -1.55
N ALA A 127 -6.38 -11.67 -1.61
CA ALA A 127 -5.89 -12.59 -0.60
C ALA A 127 -4.36 -12.57 -0.49
N LEU A 128 -3.66 -12.57 -1.64
CA LEU A 128 -2.21 -12.43 -1.68
C LEU A 128 -1.74 -11.11 -1.06
N GLY A 129 -2.44 -10.00 -1.32
CA GLY A 129 -2.18 -8.72 -0.67
C GLY A 129 -2.31 -8.80 0.85
N GLY A 130 -3.40 -9.41 1.35
CA GLY A 130 -3.61 -9.64 2.79
C GLY A 130 -2.52 -10.51 3.43
N VAL A 131 -2.19 -11.64 2.82
CA VAL A 131 -1.11 -12.54 3.30
C VAL A 131 0.23 -11.82 3.32
N THR A 132 0.53 -11.06 2.27
CA THR A 132 1.76 -10.26 2.18
C THR A 132 1.86 -9.26 3.32
N LEU A 133 0.77 -8.54 3.64
CA LEU A 133 0.73 -7.61 4.77
C LEU A 133 0.93 -8.30 6.13
N LEU A 134 0.33 -9.47 6.35
CA LEU A 134 0.51 -10.23 7.60
C LEU A 134 1.93 -10.75 7.76
N ALA A 135 2.51 -11.29 6.69
CA ALA A 135 3.90 -11.73 6.67
C ALA A 135 4.85 -10.54 6.92
N TYR A 136 4.58 -9.40 6.30
CA TYR A 136 5.31 -8.16 6.53
C TYR A 136 5.25 -7.70 7.99
N TRP A 137 4.05 -7.70 8.57
CA TRP A 137 3.84 -7.36 9.99
C TRP A 137 4.57 -8.32 10.93
N ALA A 138 4.56 -9.62 10.63
CA ALA A 138 5.27 -10.63 11.42
C ALA A 138 6.79 -10.42 11.37
N VAL A 139 7.35 -10.20 10.17
CA VAL A 139 8.80 -10.02 9.96
C VAL A 139 9.33 -8.74 10.59
N THR A 140 8.52 -7.68 10.65
CA THR A 140 8.91 -6.42 11.29
C THR A 140 8.74 -6.41 12.81
N GLY A 141 8.49 -7.57 13.42
CA GLY A 141 8.35 -7.70 14.88
C GLY A 141 7.04 -7.09 15.40
N ARG A 142 5.99 -7.06 14.57
CA ARG A 142 4.63 -6.63 14.93
C ARG A 142 4.52 -5.17 15.39
N PHE A 143 5.47 -4.31 15.03
CA PHE A 143 5.55 -2.94 15.54
C PHE A 143 4.44 -2.01 15.02
N ALA A 144 3.85 -2.31 13.85
CA ALA A 144 2.84 -1.49 13.19
C ALA A 144 1.44 -2.13 13.35
N PRO A 145 0.66 -1.75 14.38
CA PRO A 145 -0.58 -2.44 14.74
C PRO A 145 -1.71 -2.28 13.70
N HIS A 146 -1.57 -1.35 12.75
CA HIS A 146 -2.55 -1.12 11.69
C HIS A 146 -2.45 -2.09 10.51
N TYR A 147 -1.39 -2.90 10.39
CA TYR A 147 -1.25 -3.84 9.27
C TYR A 147 -2.26 -4.99 9.32
N PRO A 148 -2.49 -5.69 10.47
CA PRO A 148 -3.44 -6.80 10.52
C PRO A 148 -4.89 -6.40 10.21
N PRO A 149 -5.45 -5.29 10.74
CA PRO A 149 -6.79 -4.86 10.37
C PRO A 149 -6.95 -4.58 8.87
N VAL A 150 -5.94 -3.96 8.24
CA VAL A 150 -5.96 -3.70 6.78
C VAL A 150 -5.88 -5.01 5.99
N ALA A 151 -5.05 -5.96 6.43
CA ALA A 151 -4.96 -7.29 5.83
C ALA A 151 -6.27 -8.08 5.95
N VAL A 152 -6.92 -8.01 7.12
CA VAL A 152 -8.25 -8.61 7.34
C VAL A 152 -9.27 -7.96 6.43
N GLY A 153 -9.26 -6.63 6.28
CA GLY A 153 -10.14 -5.91 5.34
C GLY A 153 -9.95 -6.38 3.90
N MET A 154 -8.71 -6.58 3.45
CA MET A 154 -8.40 -7.16 2.14
C MET A 154 -8.96 -8.58 1.99
N GLY A 155 -8.79 -9.43 3.00
CA GLY A 155 -9.33 -10.80 3.02
C GLY A 155 -10.86 -10.85 3.03
N MET A 156 -11.51 -9.97 3.81
CA MET A 156 -12.96 -9.83 3.83
C MET A 156 -13.51 -9.37 2.47
N LEU A 157 -12.84 -8.42 1.82
CA LEU A 157 -13.22 -7.99 0.47
C LEU A 157 -13.00 -9.11 -0.57
N ALA A 158 -11.91 -9.87 -0.45
CA ALA A 158 -11.64 -11.03 -1.30
C ALA A 158 -12.76 -12.09 -1.19
N LEU A 159 -13.18 -12.37 0.05
CA LEU A 159 -14.27 -13.30 0.36
C LEU A 159 -15.61 -12.75 -0.15
N ALA A 160 -15.92 -11.49 0.12
CA ALA A 160 -17.15 -10.84 -0.36
C ALA A 160 -17.22 -10.89 -1.89
N HIS A 161 -16.12 -10.64 -2.59
CA HIS A 161 -16.06 -10.76 -4.04
C HIS A 161 -16.26 -12.19 -4.53
N HIS A 162 -15.63 -13.17 -3.88
CA HIS A 162 -15.81 -14.58 -4.21
C HIS A 162 -17.26 -15.05 -4.06
N LEU A 163 -17.96 -14.56 -3.02
CA LEU A 163 -19.36 -14.87 -2.76
C LEU A 163 -20.35 -14.04 -3.60
N GLY A 164 -19.87 -13.18 -4.51
CA GLY A 164 -20.73 -12.28 -5.30
C GLY A 164 -21.35 -11.13 -4.49
N LEU A 165 -20.88 -10.89 -3.27
CA LEU A 165 -21.33 -9.84 -2.34
C LEU A 165 -20.46 -8.57 -2.39
N ASN A 166 -19.69 -8.38 -3.47
CA ASN A 166 -18.83 -7.19 -3.57
C ASN A 166 -19.70 -5.93 -3.77
N PRO A 167 -19.67 -4.97 -2.83
CA PRO A 167 -20.52 -3.79 -2.90
C PRO A 167 -20.20 -2.91 -4.12
N LEU A 168 -18.94 -2.88 -4.57
CA LEU A 168 -18.54 -2.16 -5.78
C LEU A 168 -19.18 -2.79 -7.03
N CYS A 169 -19.29 -4.12 -7.07
CA CYS A 169 -19.99 -4.79 -8.16
C CYS A 169 -21.49 -4.50 -8.11
N GLY A 170 -22.12 -4.53 -6.93
CA GLY A 170 -23.54 -4.19 -6.78
C GLY A 170 -23.88 -2.79 -7.29
N LEU A 171 -23.03 -1.81 -6.98
CA LEU A 171 -23.18 -0.43 -7.49
C LEU A 171 -23.04 -0.38 -9.03
N LEU A 172 -22.08 -1.11 -9.60
CA LEU A 172 -21.78 -1.12 -11.04
C LEU A 172 -22.73 -1.98 -11.89
N HIS A 173 -23.30 -3.05 -11.33
CA HIS A 173 -24.18 -4.01 -12.02
C HIS A 173 -25.54 -3.45 -12.39
N THR A 174 -25.89 -2.27 -11.88
CA THR A 174 -27.09 -1.53 -12.32
C THR A 174 -27.06 -1.13 -13.80
N GLN A 175 -25.93 -1.31 -14.53
CA GLN A 175 -25.73 -0.69 -15.85
C GLN A 175 -25.38 -1.58 -17.07
N ALA A 176 -24.99 -2.87 -16.98
CA ALA A 176 -24.86 -3.83 -18.11
C ALA A 176 -24.06 -5.11 -17.74
N PRO A 177 -24.18 -6.24 -18.50
CA PRO A 177 -23.40 -7.48 -18.33
C PRO A 177 -21.92 -7.43 -18.75
N SER A 178 -21.43 -6.37 -19.42
CA SER A 178 -19.98 -6.10 -19.56
C SER A 178 -19.31 -5.68 -18.23
N SER A 179 -20.02 -5.84 -17.12
CA SER A 179 -19.69 -5.39 -15.77
C SER A 179 -18.69 -6.25 -15.02
N VAL A 180 -18.50 -7.53 -15.34
CA VAL A 180 -17.78 -8.45 -14.42
C VAL A 180 -16.27 -8.19 -14.45
N MET A 181 -15.61 -8.28 -15.61
CA MET A 181 -14.19 -7.89 -15.76
C MET A 181 -13.93 -6.44 -15.30
N LYS A 182 -14.80 -5.51 -15.69
CA LYS A 182 -14.71 -4.10 -15.29
C LYS A 182 -14.81 -3.96 -13.77
N CYS A 183 -15.75 -4.66 -13.13
CA CYS A 183 -15.89 -4.65 -11.69
C CYS A 183 -14.66 -5.25 -11.01
N GLY A 184 -14.18 -6.41 -11.47
CA GLY A 184 -13.00 -7.05 -10.90
C GLY A 184 -11.79 -6.13 -10.93
N PHE A 185 -11.56 -5.49 -12.07
CA PHE A 185 -10.47 -4.54 -12.23
C PHE A 185 -10.62 -3.30 -11.34
N ILE A 186 -11.81 -2.67 -11.30
CA ILE A 186 -12.11 -1.54 -10.40
C ILE A 186 -11.91 -1.96 -8.94
N THR A 187 -12.35 -3.16 -8.56
CA THR A 187 -12.22 -3.70 -7.21
C THR A 187 -10.76 -3.82 -6.81
N VAL A 188 -9.92 -4.45 -7.64
CA VAL A 188 -8.49 -4.59 -7.35
C VAL A 188 -7.85 -3.21 -7.19
N GLN A 189 -8.10 -2.29 -8.14
CA GLN A 189 -7.51 -0.96 -8.12
C GLN A 189 -7.97 -0.13 -6.91
N ALA A 190 -9.27 -0.14 -6.59
CA ALA A 190 -9.83 0.57 -5.45
C ALA A 190 -9.32 0.00 -4.13
N ALA A 191 -9.28 -1.33 -3.99
CA ALA A 191 -8.83 -1.99 -2.77
C ALA A 191 -7.35 -1.74 -2.50
N TRP A 192 -6.49 -1.95 -3.50
CA TRP A 192 -5.05 -1.69 -3.37
C TRP A 192 -4.77 -0.20 -3.21
N GLY A 193 -5.48 0.66 -3.93
CA GLY A 193 -5.38 2.12 -3.79
C GLY A 193 -5.71 2.58 -2.37
N LEU A 194 -6.86 2.15 -1.84
CA LEU A 194 -7.31 2.46 -0.49
C LEU A 194 -6.34 1.90 0.56
N MET A 195 -5.92 0.65 0.42
CA MET A 195 -4.92 0.01 1.28
C MET A 195 -3.64 0.85 1.33
N LEU A 196 -3.08 1.24 0.19
CA LEU A 196 -1.86 2.05 0.10
C LEU A 196 -2.05 3.42 0.74
N VAL A 197 -3.18 4.10 0.51
CA VAL A 197 -3.48 5.40 1.13
C VAL A 197 -3.54 5.26 2.65
N VAL A 198 -4.33 4.32 3.16
CA VAL A 198 -4.51 4.10 4.61
C VAL A 198 -3.19 3.74 5.27
N LEU A 199 -2.45 2.78 4.73
CA LEU A 199 -1.14 2.39 5.27
C LEU A 199 -0.17 3.57 5.25
N SER A 200 -0.11 4.33 4.16
CA SER A 200 0.78 5.49 4.03
C SER A 200 0.50 6.57 5.08
N LEU A 201 -0.77 6.87 5.33
CA LEU A 201 -1.20 7.86 6.33
C LEU A 201 -0.92 7.39 7.76
N LEU A 202 -1.21 6.12 8.07
CA LEU A 202 -0.98 5.55 9.40
C LEU A 202 0.51 5.40 9.70
N ASP A 203 1.30 4.97 8.71
CA ASP A 203 2.77 4.93 8.75
C ASP A 203 3.34 6.34 8.98
N HIS A 204 2.84 7.34 8.25
CA HIS A 204 3.26 8.72 8.46
C HIS A 204 2.94 9.20 9.89
N ARG A 205 1.73 8.93 10.38
CA ARG A 205 1.31 9.30 11.75
C ARG A 205 2.17 8.60 12.80
N LEU A 206 2.54 7.33 12.58
CA LEU A 206 3.43 6.57 13.45
C LEU A 206 4.84 7.19 13.50
N LEU A 207 5.40 7.56 12.34
CA LEU A 207 6.71 8.20 12.24
C LEU A 207 6.73 9.56 12.95
N VAL A 208 5.77 10.43 12.64
CA VAL A 208 5.69 11.78 13.22
C VAL A 208 5.51 11.73 14.74
N ARG A 209 4.71 10.79 15.26
CA ARG A 209 4.50 10.65 16.71
C ARG A 209 5.70 10.08 17.43
N THR A 210 6.43 9.15 16.82
CA THR A 210 7.53 8.45 17.49
C THR A 210 8.85 9.22 17.40
N LEU A 211 9.08 9.91 16.29
CA LEU A 211 10.33 10.62 16.00
C LEU A 211 10.20 12.14 16.16
N ARG A 212 9.16 12.62 16.87
CA ARG A 212 9.05 14.04 17.19
C ARG A 212 10.25 14.42 18.08
N PRO A 213 11.01 15.48 17.74
CA PRO A 213 12.07 15.96 18.62
C PRO A 213 11.50 16.24 20.01
N ALA A 214 12.23 15.83 21.05
CA ALA A 214 11.93 16.33 22.39
C ALA A 214 11.98 17.86 22.35
N PRO A 215 11.14 18.57 23.13
CA PRO A 215 11.36 20.00 23.36
C PRO A 215 12.84 20.16 23.73
N VAL A 216 13.55 21.05 23.04
CA VAL A 216 14.85 21.46 23.55
C VAL A 216 14.50 22.13 24.86
N ASP A 217 14.72 21.46 25.98
CA ASP A 217 14.65 22.10 27.29
C ASP A 217 15.62 23.29 27.15
N GLU A 218 15.05 24.50 27.09
CA GLU A 218 15.80 25.73 27.18
C GLU A 218 16.59 25.59 28.48
N THR A 219 17.85 25.18 28.34
CA THR A 219 18.71 24.95 29.48
C THR A 219 18.72 26.30 30.18
N PRO A 220 18.19 26.42 31.42
CA PRO A 220 18.10 27.70 32.08
C PRO A 220 19.50 28.29 32.04
N ALA A 221 19.61 29.49 31.46
CA ALA A 221 20.87 30.16 31.24
C ALA A 221 21.70 30.01 32.52
N ARG A 222 22.87 29.36 32.41
CA ARG A 222 23.78 29.25 33.55
C ARG A 222 23.94 30.66 34.11
N PRO A 223 23.66 30.92 35.39
CA PRO A 223 23.90 32.23 35.96
C PRO A 223 25.37 32.57 35.69
N GLU A 224 25.60 33.68 35.00
CA GLU A 224 26.94 34.25 34.86
C GLU A 224 27.50 34.41 36.27
N VAL A 225 28.53 33.63 36.58
CA VAL A 225 29.31 33.85 37.79
C VAL A 225 30.10 35.12 37.51
N ALA A 226 29.62 36.25 38.03
CA ALA A 226 30.35 37.49 38.07
C ALA A 226 31.67 37.25 38.82
N ALA A 227 32.79 37.49 38.14
CA ALA A 227 34.14 37.41 38.67
C ALA A 227 34.52 38.70 39.43
#